data_AF-A0AAN1PUM4-F1
#
_entry.id   AF-A0AAN1PUM4-F1
#
_cell.length_a   1.000
_cell.length_b   1.000
_cell.length_c   1.000
_cell.angle_alpha   90.00
_cell.angle_beta   90.00
_cell.angle_gamma   90.00
#
_symmetry.space_group_name_H-M   'P 1'
#
loop_
_entity.id
_entity.type
_entity.pdbx_description
1 polymer ?
#
loop_
_entity_poly.entity_id
_entity_poly.type
_entity_poly.pdbx_seq_one_letter_code
_entity_poly.pdbx_strand_id
1 'polypeptide(L)'
;MKTEILKQDFIMLEGENVCKGDPGYIEPSNGTFSLQRNYPIERLIHLMDNLEDWKIWFNDEVKDLSDIRGEDYFEDMLKNPIREPVYISEIDGKAYIWDGWHRVAASIKAGRLTLPAAVMKH
;
A
#
# COMPACT_ATOMS: atom_id res chain seq x y z
N MET A 1 -7.56 26.21 -4.99
CA MET A 1 -7.52 25.05 -4.07
C MET A 1 -6.31 25.21 -3.17
N LYS A 2 -6.47 25.14 -1.85
CA LYS A 2 -5.35 25.14 -0.91
C LYS A 2 -4.83 23.71 -0.80
N THR A 3 -3.58 23.49 -1.21
CA THR A 3 -2.88 22.22 -0.99
C THR A 3 -2.46 22.19 0.48
N GLU A 4 -3.14 21.39 1.30
CA GLU A 4 -2.69 21.09 2.66
C GLU A 4 -1.46 20.19 2.58
N ILE A 5 -0.29 20.75 2.89
CA ILE A 5 0.94 19.98 3.06
C ILE A 5 0.94 19.47 4.50
N LEU A 6 0.51 18.22 4.68
CA LEU A 6 0.66 17.51 5.95
C LEU A 6 2.14 17.13 6.12
N LYS A 7 2.88 17.92 6.91
CA LYS A 7 4.14 17.47 7.51
C LYS A 7 3.78 16.52 8.66
N GLN A 8 3.47 15.27 8.34
CA GLN A 8 3.47 14.22 9.33
C GLN A 8 4.93 13.81 9.58
N ASP A 9 5.31 13.69 10.86
CA ASP A 9 6.56 13.08 11.24
C ASP A 9 6.60 11.68 10.63
N PHE A 10 7.49 11.48 9.66
CA PHE A 10 7.71 10.19 9.03
C PHE A 10 8.35 9.27 10.07
N ILE A 11 7.53 8.57 10.85
CA ILE A 11 7.97 7.32 11.43
C ILE A 11 8.27 6.45 10.21
N MET A 12 9.56 6.15 9.97
CA MET A 12 9.92 5.10 9.01
C MET A 12 9.17 3.85 9.44
N LEU A 13 8.09 3.54 8.73
CA LEU A 13 7.44 2.25 8.82
C LEU A 13 8.48 1.25 8.27
N GLU A 14 8.83 0.25 9.06
CA GLU A 14 9.61 -0.90 8.59
C GLU A 14 8.76 -1.65 7.55
N GLY A 15 8.78 -1.17 6.31
CA GLY A 15 8.11 -1.77 5.15
C GLY A 15 9.10 -2.52 4.26
N GLU A 16 8.61 -3.34 3.36
CA GLU A 16 9.45 -4.29 2.60
C GLU A 16 10.28 -3.64 1.46
N ASN A 17 10.05 -2.37 1.11
CA ASN A 17 10.77 -1.63 0.07
C ASN A 17 11.47 -0.36 0.58
N VAL A 18 11.88 -0.36 1.85
CA VAL A 18 12.49 0.81 2.52
C VAL A 18 14.02 0.81 2.47
N CYS A 19 14.65 -0.21 1.86
CA CYS A 19 16.10 -0.29 1.81
C CYS A 19 16.66 0.40 0.57
N LYS A 20 17.79 1.09 0.75
CA LYS A 20 18.52 1.72 -0.33
C LYS A 20 18.99 0.63 -1.32
N GLY A 21 18.41 0.65 -2.51
CA GLY A 21 18.66 -0.35 -3.57
C GLY A 21 17.39 -1.06 -4.03
N ASP A 22 16.30 -0.99 -3.26
CA ASP A 22 15.03 -1.61 -3.63
C ASP A 22 14.33 -0.83 -4.74
N PRO A 23 13.63 -1.52 -5.66
CA PRO A 23 12.71 -0.87 -6.58
C PRO A 23 11.67 -0.04 -5.83
N GLY A 24 11.56 1.25 -6.18
CA GLY A 24 10.66 2.16 -5.47
C GLY A 24 11.27 2.89 -4.28
N TYR A 25 12.54 2.65 -3.94
CA TYR A 25 13.20 3.42 -2.90
C TYR A 25 13.38 4.90 -3.31
N ILE A 26 12.94 5.78 -2.43
CA ILE A 26 13.12 7.23 -2.44
C ILE A 26 13.66 7.59 -1.06
N GLU A 27 14.75 8.34 -0.98
CA GLU A 27 15.23 8.86 0.30
C GLU A 27 14.12 9.70 0.95
N PRO A 28 13.65 9.40 2.19
CA PRO A 28 12.52 10.10 2.80
C PRO A 28 12.66 11.62 2.81
N SER A 29 13.88 12.14 2.97
CA SER A 29 14.15 13.59 2.95
C SER A 29 13.95 14.25 1.58
N ASN A 30 13.92 13.47 0.49
CA ASN A 30 13.71 13.95 -0.88
C ASN A 30 12.25 13.83 -1.33
N GLY A 31 11.40 13.13 -0.56
CA GLY A 31 10.02 12.85 -0.94
C GLY A 31 9.04 13.93 -0.49
N THR A 32 8.07 14.26 -1.36
CA THR A 32 6.86 14.97 -0.93
C THR A 32 5.65 14.05 -1.09
N PHE A 33 4.88 13.88 -0.02
CA PHE A 33 3.68 13.05 -0.03
C PHE A 33 2.45 13.86 -0.44
N SER A 34 1.60 13.22 -1.25
CA SER A 34 0.29 13.71 -1.64
C SER A 34 -0.76 12.65 -1.29
N LEU A 35 -1.79 13.06 -0.54
CA LEU A 35 -2.90 12.16 -0.22
C LEU A 35 -3.84 12.03 -1.42
N GLN A 36 -4.04 10.80 -1.87
CA GLN A 36 -4.99 10.45 -2.93
C GLN A 36 -6.05 9.52 -2.36
N ARG A 37 -7.29 10.01 -2.24
CA ARG A 37 -8.39 9.22 -1.64
C ARG A 37 -8.85 8.05 -2.51
N ASN A 38 -8.67 8.17 -3.82
CA ASN A 38 -9.14 7.21 -4.83
C ASN A 38 -7.96 6.77 -5.72
N TYR A 39 -6.87 6.29 -5.10
CA TYR A 39 -5.73 5.79 -5.85
C TYR A 39 -6.12 4.50 -6.61
N PRO A 40 -5.91 4.42 -7.93
CA PRO A 40 -6.41 3.29 -8.72
C PRO A 40 -5.52 2.06 -8.52
N ILE A 41 -6.16 0.95 -8.13
CA ILE A 41 -5.47 -0.31 -7.80
C ILE A 41 -4.76 -0.92 -9.02
N GLU A 42 -5.26 -0.65 -10.24
CA GLU A 42 -4.65 -1.14 -11.48
C GLU A 42 -3.17 -0.75 -11.63
N ARG A 43 -2.75 0.37 -11.04
CA ARG A 43 -1.35 0.83 -11.04
C ARG A 43 -0.42 -0.08 -10.24
N LEU A 44 -0.95 -0.92 -9.36
CA LEU A 44 -0.21 -1.81 -8.46
C LEU A 44 -0.18 -3.27 -8.92
N ILE A 45 -0.95 -3.64 -9.95
CA ILE A 45 -1.07 -5.03 -10.41
C ILE A 45 0.28 -5.61 -10.82
N HIS A 46 1.13 -4.79 -11.46
CA HIS A 46 2.45 -5.19 -11.95
C HIS A 46 3.42 -5.67 -10.87
N LEU A 47 3.13 -5.44 -9.58
CA LEU A 47 3.96 -5.90 -8.47
C LEU A 47 3.85 -7.40 -8.20
N MET A 48 2.79 -8.06 -8.68
CA MET A 48 2.59 -9.52 -8.59
C MET A 48 2.13 -10.09 -9.93
N ASP A 49 2.54 -9.49 -11.05
CA ASP A 49 2.15 -9.84 -12.43
C ASP A 49 0.66 -9.70 -12.79
N ASN A 50 -0.27 -10.20 -11.97
CA ASN A 50 -1.71 -10.21 -12.22
C ASN A 50 -2.56 -10.18 -10.92
N LEU A 51 -3.88 -10.04 -11.08
CA LEU A 51 -4.83 -9.95 -9.95
C LEU A 51 -5.00 -11.25 -9.17
N GLU A 52 -4.75 -12.41 -9.77
CA GLU A 52 -4.95 -13.69 -9.09
C GLU A 52 -3.80 -13.99 -8.13
N ASP A 53 -2.56 -13.67 -8.52
CA ASP A 53 -1.38 -13.84 -7.65
C ASP A 53 -1.49 -12.99 -6.37
N TRP A 54 -2.06 -11.79 -6.47
CA TRP A 54 -2.42 -10.96 -5.31
C TRP A 54 -3.39 -11.66 -4.35
N LYS A 55 -4.39 -12.38 -4.88
CA LYS A 55 -5.38 -13.08 -4.05
C LYS A 55 -4.80 -14.34 -3.43
N ILE A 56 -3.95 -15.05 -4.17
CA ILE A 56 -3.22 -16.22 -3.67
C ILE A 56 -2.33 -15.79 -2.51
N TRP A 57 -1.51 -14.77 -2.72
CA TRP A 57 -0.65 -14.22 -1.67
C TRP A 57 -1.43 -13.80 -0.42
N PHE A 58 -2.57 -13.10 -0.58
CA PHE A 58 -3.39 -12.75 0.58
C PHE A 58 -3.90 -13.98 1.35
N ASN A 59 -4.29 -15.05 0.67
CA ASN A 59 -4.73 -16.27 1.35
C ASN A 59 -3.60 -16.93 2.12
N ASP A 60 -2.40 -16.94 1.56
CA ASP A 60 -1.21 -17.50 2.20
C ASP A 60 -0.84 -16.67 3.45
N GLU A 61 -0.85 -15.34 3.35
CA GLU A 61 -0.63 -14.43 4.48
C GLU A 61 -1.68 -14.61 5.59
N VAL A 62 -2.96 -14.74 5.23
CA VAL A 62 -4.03 -15.03 6.21
C VAL A 62 -3.71 -16.35 6.92
N LYS A 63 -3.36 -17.39 6.19
CA LYS A 63 -3.05 -18.69 6.78
C LYS A 63 -1.83 -18.65 7.70
N ASP A 64 -0.79 -17.93 7.30
CA ASP A 64 0.49 -17.91 8.01
C ASP A 64 0.49 -16.97 9.23
N LEU A 65 -0.32 -15.90 9.19
CA LEU A 65 -0.30 -14.85 10.21
C LEU A 65 -1.56 -14.78 11.09
N SER A 66 -2.63 -15.53 10.78
CA SER A 66 -3.86 -15.48 11.60
C SER A 66 -3.62 -15.85 13.06
N ASP A 67 -2.70 -16.78 13.35
CA ASP A 67 -2.36 -17.16 14.73
C ASP A 67 -1.70 -16.01 15.52
N ILE A 68 -1.07 -15.06 14.83
CA ILE A 68 -0.34 -13.92 15.43
C ILE A 68 -1.22 -12.67 15.46
N ARG A 69 -1.95 -12.40 14.37
CA ARG A 69 -2.71 -11.16 14.17
C ARG A 69 -4.20 -11.28 14.49
N GLY A 70 -4.70 -12.51 14.61
CA GLY A 70 -6.12 -12.83 14.75
C GLY A 70 -6.86 -12.81 13.41
N GLU A 71 -7.84 -13.69 13.25
CA GLU A 71 -8.69 -13.75 12.05
C GLU A 71 -9.45 -12.43 11.82
N ASP A 72 -9.90 -11.79 12.90
CA ASP A 72 -10.63 -10.51 12.88
C ASP A 72 -9.85 -9.40 12.17
N TYR A 73 -8.52 -9.42 12.21
CA TYR A 73 -7.67 -8.43 11.55
C TYR A 73 -7.81 -8.48 10.03
N PHE A 74 -7.73 -9.68 9.44
CA PHE A 74 -7.85 -9.85 8.00
C PHE A 74 -9.29 -9.69 7.52
N GLU A 75 -10.26 -10.16 8.33
CA GLU A 75 -11.67 -9.94 8.04
C GLU A 75 -12.04 -8.45 8.03
N ASP A 76 -11.53 -7.66 8.97
CA ASP A 76 -11.74 -6.21 9.02
C ASP A 76 -11.29 -5.54 7.72
N MET A 77 -10.12 -5.92 7.20
CA MET A 77 -9.62 -5.36 5.93
C MET A 77 -10.51 -5.67 4.73
N LEU A 78 -11.15 -6.83 4.71
CA LEU A 78 -12.05 -7.24 3.63
C LEU A 78 -13.42 -6.55 3.72
N LYS A 79 -13.96 -6.46 4.94
CA LYS A 79 -15.34 -6.00 5.17
C LYS A 79 -15.44 -4.48 5.30
N ASN A 80 -14.43 -3.83 5.88
CA ASN A 80 -14.49 -2.42 6.23
C ASN A 80 -13.66 -1.53 5.30
N PRO A 81 -13.99 -0.22 5.20
CA PRO A 81 -13.15 0.73 4.48
C PRO A 81 -11.73 0.78 5.06
N ILE A 82 -10.74 0.92 4.17
CA ILE A 82 -9.34 1.12 4.56
C ILE A 82 -9.22 2.45 5.33
N ARG A 83 -8.82 2.36 6.61
CA ARG A 83 -8.71 3.52 7.51
C ARG A 83 -7.37 4.25 7.38
N GLU A 84 -6.30 3.51 7.14
CA GLU A 84 -4.95 4.03 6.97
C GLU A 84 -4.54 3.98 5.50
N PRO A 85 -3.98 5.07 4.93
CA PRO A 85 -3.57 5.06 3.54
C PRO A 85 -2.45 4.04 3.28
N VAL A 86 -2.42 3.49 2.07
CA VAL A 86 -1.26 2.76 1.56
C VAL A 86 -0.17 3.77 1.21
N TYR A 87 1.06 3.51 1.61
CA TYR A 87 2.20 4.36 1.25
C TYR A 87 2.76 3.89 -0.08
N ILE A 88 2.83 4.81 -1.04
CA ILE A 88 3.23 4.51 -2.41
C ILE A 88 4.33 5.48 -2.81
N SER A 89 5.38 4.97 -3.46
CA SER A 89 6.33 5.78 -4.20
C SER A 89 6.05 5.68 -5.70
N GLU A 90 6.09 6.81 -6.40
CA GLU A 90 6.04 6.86 -7.86
C GLU A 90 7.39 7.27 -8.43
N ILE A 91 8.01 6.39 -9.21
CA ILE A 91 9.29 6.60 -9.89
C ILE A 91 9.11 6.26 -11.37
N ASP A 92 9.45 7.19 -12.26
CA ASP A 92 9.36 7.00 -13.72
C ASP A 92 7.99 6.48 -14.20
N GLY A 93 6.91 6.95 -13.57
CA GLY A 93 5.54 6.58 -13.89
C GLY A 93 5.08 5.21 -13.36
N LYS A 94 5.95 4.46 -12.68
CA LYS A 94 5.63 3.21 -11.99
C LYS A 94 5.39 3.44 -10.51
N ALA A 95 4.52 2.63 -9.92
CA ALA A 95 4.10 2.74 -8.54
C ALA A 95 4.60 1.57 -7.71
N TYR A 96 5.19 1.84 -6.56
CA TYR A 96 5.73 0.82 -5.65
C TYR A 96 5.11 1.00 -4.28
N ILE A 97 4.82 -0.12 -3.60
CA ILE A 97 4.25 -0.10 -2.25
C ILE A 97 5.39 0.00 -1.25
N TRP A 98 5.36 1.06 -0.46
CA TRP A 98 6.24 1.22 0.70
C TRP A 98 5.67 0.54 1.93
N ASP A 99 4.38 0.73 2.17
CA ASP A 99 3.65 0.09 3.26
C ASP A 99 2.17 -0.11 2.87
N GLY A 100 1.56 -1.18 3.37
CA GLY A 100 0.16 -1.52 3.14
C GLY A 100 -0.08 -2.63 2.13
N TRP A 101 0.87 -3.54 1.93
CA TRP A 101 0.71 -4.72 1.07
C TRP A 101 -0.57 -5.52 1.37
N HIS A 102 -0.82 -5.84 2.65
CA HIS A 102 -2.07 -6.50 3.06
C HIS A 102 -3.33 -5.70 2.70
N ARG A 103 -3.29 -4.37 2.82
CA ARG A 103 -4.42 -3.49 2.49
C ARG A 103 -4.70 -3.45 0.99
N VAL A 104 -3.65 -3.48 0.16
CA VAL A 104 -3.77 -3.58 -1.30
C VAL A 104 -4.39 -4.93 -1.68
N ALA A 105 -3.82 -6.02 -1.17
CA ALA A 105 -4.27 -7.37 -1.46
C ALA A 105 -5.71 -7.63 -0.99
N ALA A 106 -6.07 -7.18 0.23
CA ALA A 106 -7.43 -7.23 0.74
C ALA A 106 -8.40 -6.42 -0.13
N SER A 107 -7.97 -5.25 -0.63
CA SER A 107 -8.80 -4.41 -1.50
C SER A 107 -9.04 -5.08 -2.85
N ILE A 108 -8.02 -5.72 -3.43
CA ILE A 108 -8.16 -6.55 -4.65
C ILE A 108 -9.12 -7.72 -4.39
N LYS A 109 -8.93 -8.45 -3.30
CA LYS A 109 -9.78 -9.59 -2.94
C LYS A 109 -11.24 -9.19 -2.69
N ALA A 110 -11.47 -8.03 -2.08
CA ALA A 110 -12.79 -7.44 -1.85
C ALA A 110 -13.41 -6.80 -3.12
N GLY A 111 -12.73 -6.84 -4.27
CA GLY A 111 -13.23 -6.29 -5.54
C GLY A 111 -13.28 -4.76 -5.58
N ARG A 112 -12.47 -4.08 -4.76
CA ARG A 112 -12.36 -2.62 -4.78
C ARG A 112 -11.54 -2.19 -6.00
N LEU A 113 -11.89 -1.04 -6.58
CA LEU A 113 -11.17 -0.45 -7.72
C LEU A 113 -10.15 0.61 -7.29
N THR A 114 -10.36 1.21 -6.12
CA THR A 114 -9.54 2.31 -5.60
C THR A 114 -9.31 2.15 -4.10
N LEU A 115 -8.26 2.78 -3.59
CA LEU A 115 -7.95 2.84 -2.16
C LEU A 115 -7.35 4.21 -1.77
N PRO A 116 -7.41 4.61 -0.48
CA PRO A 116 -6.68 5.77 -0.02
C PRO A 116 -5.17 5.49 -0.02
N ALA A 117 -4.38 6.41 -0.57
CA ALA A 117 -2.92 6.31 -0.62
C ALA A 117 -2.23 7.63 -0.25
N ALA A 118 -1.07 7.52 0.37
CA ALA A 118 -0.09 8.59 0.55
C ALA A 118 1.00 8.38 -0.51
N VAL A 119 0.97 9.20 -1.56
CA VAL A 119 1.81 9.02 -2.75
C VAL A 119 2.98 9.99 -2.70
N MET A 120 4.18 9.44 -2.59
CA MET A 120 5.44 10.14 -2.69
C MET A 120 5.88 10.22 -4.14
N LYS A 121 6.24 11.43 -4.58
CA LYS A 121 6.78 11.68 -5.92
C LYS A 121 8.18 12.28 -5.82
N HIS A 122 9.02 11.91 -6.78
CA HIS A 122 10.33 12.52 -7.05
C HIS A 122 10.29 13.20 -8.42
#